data_AF-A0A3D3VB56-F1
#
_entry.id   AF-A0A3D3VB56-F1
#
_cell.length_a   1.000
_cell.length_b   1.000
_cell.length_c   1.000
_cell.angle_alpha   90.00
_cell.angle_beta   90.00
_cell.angle_gamma   90.00
#
_symmetry.space_group_name_H-M   'P 1'
#
loop_
_entity.id
_entity.type
_entity.pdbx_description
1 polymer ?
#
loop_
_entity_poly.entity_id
_entity_poly.type
_entity_poly.pdbx_seq_one_letter_code
_entity_poly.pdbx_strand_id
1 'polypeptide(L)'
;GEIRALADMDYATIAARTVRPFIDSELLDDSLLAKLARETYADFDHSDVAPLRQIDEDTWLLELFHGPTLAFKDFALQFLGRLFDYVLARRGLRITIVGATSGDTGSAAIEACRGRSNLDIFMLYPAGRLSEVQRMQMTTVDEENVHNIAVGGTFDDCQDLVKALFADHELRDELGLSAVNSINWARVMGQTAYYFAAAARLGAPDEAFTFVVPTGNFGNVYSAYVAHRMGLPISKLVVASNRNDILYRFFAEADMSIAEVEPSLSPSMDIQVSSNFERLMFDLMGRDGAAVETAMRTFRNDGVLPGATQIHEDSCYLFEGQRIDDDETLAVIHDVYTNTGILLDPHSAVGVGAARKTARDGCRRIVLATAHPAKFP
;
A
#
# COMPACT_ATOMS: atom_id res chain seq x y z
N GLY A 1 -23.91 -10.02 -12.90
CA GLY A 1 -23.07 -10.53 -11.80
C GLY A 1 -22.69 -9.39 -10.89
N GLU A 2 -22.27 -9.69 -9.66
CA GLU A 2 -21.97 -8.67 -8.63
C GLU A 2 -20.89 -7.67 -9.08
N ILE A 3 -19.83 -8.12 -9.78
CA ILE A 3 -18.76 -7.25 -10.31
C ILE A 3 -19.30 -6.23 -11.32
N ARG A 4 -20.17 -6.66 -12.25
CA ARG A 4 -20.71 -5.77 -13.30
C ARG A 4 -21.49 -4.60 -12.70
N ALA A 5 -22.20 -4.85 -11.59
CA ALA A 5 -22.98 -3.82 -10.91
C ALA A 5 -22.11 -2.74 -10.25
N LEU A 6 -20.82 -3.02 -9.99
CA LEU A 6 -19.90 -2.06 -9.39
C LEU A 6 -19.57 -0.89 -10.33
N ALA A 7 -19.70 -1.08 -11.66
CA ALA A 7 -19.35 -0.04 -12.65
C ALA A 7 -20.16 1.25 -12.47
N ASP A 8 -21.42 1.13 -12.01
CA ASP A 8 -22.35 2.25 -11.85
C ASP A 8 -22.43 2.76 -10.40
N MET A 9 -21.60 2.25 -9.48
CA MET A 9 -21.60 2.62 -8.06
C MET A 9 -20.55 3.68 -7.74
N ASP A 10 -20.84 4.51 -6.73
CA ASP A 10 -19.83 5.39 -6.15
C ASP A 10 -18.75 4.59 -5.42
N TYR A 11 -17.56 5.17 -5.27
CA TYR A 11 -16.40 4.48 -4.69
C TYR A 11 -16.65 4.01 -3.25
N ALA A 12 -17.36 4.79 -2.42
CA ALA A 12 -17.63 4.42 -1.04
C ALA A 12 -18.54 3.19 -0.96
N THR A 13 -19.53 3.09 -1.84
CA THR A 13 -20.38 1.91 -1.98
C THR A 13 -19.59 0.69 -2.45
N ILE A 14 -18.70 0.85 -3.43
CA ILE A 14 -17.79 -0.23 -3.87
C ILE A 14 -16.93 -0.68 -2.71
N ALA A 15 -16.27 0.23 -2.01
CA ALA A 15 -15.39 -0.08 -0.89
C ALA A 15 -16.13 -0.84 0.21
N ALA A 16 -17.31 -0.37 0.63
CA ALA A 16 -18.12 -1.06 1.63
C ALA A 16 -18.49 -2.49 1.20
N ARG A 17 -18.89 -2.69 -0.06
CA ARG A 17 -19.21 -4.02 -0.61
C ARG A 17 -18.00 -4.94 -0.67
N THR A 18 -16.85 -4.42 -1.13
CA THR A 18 -15.62 -5.22 -1.26
C THR A 18 -15.11 -5.69 0.10
N VAL A 19 -15.17 -4.86 1.14
CA VAL A 19 -14.64 -5.23 2.46
C VAL A 19 -15.62 -6.04 3.31
N ARG A 20 -16.92 -5.98 3.00
CA ARG A 20 -17.99 -6.65 3.76
C ARG A 20 -17.70 -8.12 4.11
N PRO A 21 -17.22 -8.98 3.19
CA PRO A 21 -16.98 -10.40 3.49
C PRO A 21 -15.92 -10.65 4.57
N PHE A 22 -15.08 -9.65 4.87
CA PHE A 22 -13.99 -9.76 5.86
C PHE A 22 -14.37 -9.22 7.24
N ILE A 23 -15.56 -8.63 7.38
CA ILE A 23 -16.00 -7.99 8.62
C ILE A 23 -17.26 -8.70 9.11
N ASP A 24 -17.29 -9.07 10.38
CA ASP A 24 -18.47 -9.65 11.02
C ASP A 24 -19.63 -8.63 11.04
N SER A 25 -20.82 -9.06 10.61
CA SER A 25 -22.03 -8.24 10.62
C SER A 25 -22.50 -7.86 12.02
N GLU A 26 -22.14 -8.63 13.06
CA GLU A 26 -22.44 -8.29 14.46
C GLU A 26 -21.52 -7.18 14.98
N LEU A 27 -20.31 -7.06 14.40
CA LEU A 27 -19.37 -6.00 14.74
C LEU A 27 -19.74 -4.69 14.02
N LEU A 28 -19.97 -4.76 12.72
CA LEU A 28 -20.45 -3.64 11.91
C LEU A 28 -21.53 -4.12 10.95
N ASP A 29 -22.76 -3.63 11.12
CA ASP A 29 -23.82 -3.84 10.14
C ASP A 29 -23.56 -3.08 8.83
N ASP A 30 -24.36 -3.37 7.79
CA ASP A 30 -24.17 -2.81 6.46
C ASP A 30 -24.44 -1.29 6.41
N SER A 31 -25.37 -0.80 7.22
CA SER A 31 -25.70 0.63 7.27
C SER A 31 -24.54 1.43 7.83
N LEU A 32 -23.95 0.94 8.93
CA LEU A 32 -22.80 1.53 9.56
C LEU A 32 -21.55 1.42 8.69
N LEU A 33 -21.30 0.25 8.09
CA LEU A 33 -20.16 0.07 7.19
C LEU A 33 -20.23 1.06 6.00
N ALA A 34 -21.41 1.19 5.39
CA ALA A 34 -21.63 2.15 4.31
C ALA A 34 -21.47 3.60 4.78
N LYS A 35 -21.91 3.92 6.01
CA LYS A 35 -21.70 5.26 6.61
C LYS A 35 -20.21 5.56 6.77
N LEU A 36 -19.45 4.66 7.40
CA LEU A 36 -18.00 4.84 7.61
C LEU A 36 -17.26 4.97 6.28
N ALA A 37 -17.61 4.18 5.27
CA ALA A 37 -17.02 4.30 3.94
C ALA A 37 -17.30 5.68 3.32
N ARG A 38 -18.57 6.15 3.34
CA ARG A 38 -18.91 7.49 2.83
C ARG A 38 -18.15 8.60 3.55
N GLU A 39 -18.09 8.56 4.88
CA GLU A 39 -17.36 9.53 5.69
C GLU A 39 -15.84 9.46 5.47
N THR A 40 -15.31 8.31 5.05
CA THR A 40 -13.88 8.13 4.75
C THR A 40 -13.50 8.84 3.47
N TYR A 41 -14.27 8.61 2.41
CA TYR A 41 -13.90 9.05 1.06
C TYR A 41 -14.50 10.42 0.68
N ALA A 42 -15.29 11.04 1.56
CA ALA A 42 -15.82 12.39 1.36
C ALA A 42 -14.72 13.48 1.34
N ASP A 43 -13.60 13.24 2.02
CA ASP A 43 -12.49 14.19 2.14
C ASP A 43 -11.46 14.05 0.99
N PHE A 44 -11.74 13.23 -0.02
CA PHE A 44 -10.88 13.08 -1.19
C PHE A 44 -11.21 14.18 -2.22
N ASP A 45 -10.18 14.77 -2.83
CA ASP A 45 -10.26 15.92 -3.74
C ASP A 45 -10.68 15.54 -5.17
N HIS A 46 -11.33 14.38 -5.34
CA HIS A 46 -11.85 13.92 -6.63
C HIS A 46 -13.15 13.14 -6.44
N SER A 47 -14.18 13.45 -7.24
CA SER A 47 -15.51 12.83 -7.12
C SER A 47 -15.49 11.31 -7.30
N ASP A 48 -14.62 10.81 -8.18
CA ASP A 48 -14.46 9.36 -8.40
C ASP A 48 -13.57 8.68 -7.34
N VAL A 49 -12.95 9.46 -6.46
CA VAL A 49 -11.99 9.08 -5.40
C VAL A 49 -10.68 8.46 -5.96
N ALA A 50 -10.79 7.47 -6.84
CA ALA A 50 -9.72 6.85 -7.60
C ALA A 50 -10.05 6.89 -9.11
N PRO A 51 -9.81 8.03 -9.79
CA PRO A 51 -10.08 8.17 -11.21
C PRO A 51 -9.07 7.41 -12.08
N LEU A 52 -9.52 7.08 -13.30
CA LEU A 52 -8.71 6.45 -14.34
C LEU A 52 -8.34 7.47 -15.41
N ARG A 53 -7.07 7.49 -15.82
CA ARG A 53 -6.56 8.31 -16.93
C ARG A 53 -5.91 7.42 -17.96
N GLN A 54 -6.42 7.42 -19.19
CA GLN A 54 -5.76 6.73 -20.29
C GLN A 54 -4.51 7.49 -20.71
N ILE A 55 -3.36 6.80 -20.85
CA ILE A 55 -2.08 7.40 -21.25
C ILE A 55 -1.58 6.93 -22.61
N ASP A 56 -2.07 5.80 -23.10
CA ASP A 56 -1.85 5.30 -24.46
C ASP A 56 -3.02 4.40 -24.89
N GLU A 57 -2.88 3.67 -26.01
CA GLU A 57 -3.95 2.85 -26.59
C GLU A 57 -4.56 1.82 -25.62
N ASP A 58 -3.76 1.24 -24.73
CA ASP A 58 -4.16 0.12 -23.87
C ASP A 58 -3.71 0.24 -22.40
N THR A 59 -3.10 1.36 -22.01
CA THR A 59 -2.60 1.61 -20.65
C THR A 59 -3.34 2.76 -19.98
N TRP A 60 -3.76 2.51 -18.74
CA TRP A 60 -4.49 3.42 -17.88
C TRP A 60 -3.70 3.64 -16.59
N LEU A 61 -3.63 4.89 -16.12
CA LEU A 61 -3.23 5.24 -14.77
C LEU A 61 -4.45 5.19 -13.86
N LEU A 62 -4.33 4.52 -12.73
CA LEU A 62 -5.26 4.62 -11.60
C LEU A 62 -4.67 5.62 -10.61
N GLU A 63 -5.21 6.83 -10.57
CA GLU A 63 -4.72 7.90 -9.69
C GLU A 63 -5.13 7.62 -8.24
N LEU A 64 -4.16 7.25 -7.40
CA LEU A 64 -4.38 6.94 -5.99
C LEU A 64 -3.78 8.02 -5.09
N PHE A 65 -3.92 9.29 -5.46
CA PHE A 65 -3.29 10.41 -4.73
C PHE A 65 -4.24 11.59 -4.50
N HIS A 66 -5.55 11.38 -4.61
CA HIS A 66 -6.55 12.41 -4.32
C HIS A 66 -6.99 12.42 -2.84
N GLY A 67 -6.32 11.66 -1.98
CA GLY A 67 -6.53 11.68 -0.54
C GLY A 67 -5.81 12.85 0.15
N PRO A 68 -6.05 13.05 1.46
CA PRO A 68 -5.55 14.20 2.20
C PRO A 68 -4.02 14.32 2.24
N THR A 69 -3.28 13.24 2.01
CA THR A 69 -1.82 13.23 2.04
C THR A 69 -1.17 13.02 0.69
N LEU A 70 -1.98 13.06 -0.38
CA LEU A 70 -1.56 12.94 -1.76
C LEU A 70 -0.87 11.61 -2.10
N ALA A 71 -1.24 10.52 -1.41
CA ALA A 71 -0.65 9.21 -1.60
C ALA A 71 -1.64 8.06 -1.38
N PHE A 72 -1.37 6.91 -2.02
CA PHE A 72 -2.29 5.77 -2.03
C PHE A 72 -2.57 5.16 -0.65
N LYS A 73 -1.72 5.47 0.34
CA LYS A 73 -1.88 5.01 1.71
C LYS A 73 -3.18 5.55 2.33
N ASP A 74 -3.67 6.70 1.85
CA ASP A 74 -4.90 7.33 2.34
C ASP A 74 -6.12 6.42 2.19
N PHE A 75 -6.25 5.71 1.06
CA PHE A 75 -7.40 4.84 0.79
C PHE A 75 -7.66 3.82 1.89
N ALA A 76 -6.59 3.22 2.41
CA ALA A 76 -6.67 2.25 3.49
C ALA A 76 -6.64 2.88 4.88
N LEU A 77 -5.75 3.86 5.10
CA LEU A 77 -5.52 4.40 6.43
C LEU A 77 -6.69 5.25 6.91
N GLN A 78 -7.30 6.06 6.04
CA GLN A 78 -8.46 6.88 6.43
C GLN A 78 -9.66 6.02 6.85
N PHE A 79 -9.85 4.87 6.19
CA PHE A 79 -10.87 3.90 6.56
C PHE A 79 -10.52 3.21 7.89
N LEU A 80 -9.26 2.81 8.04
CA LEU A 80 -8.76 2.16 9.25
C LEU A 80 -8.88 3.04 10.50
N GLY A 81 -8.55 4.34 10.41
CA GLY A 81 -8.66 5.27 11.53
C GLY A 81 -10.09 5.36 12.07
N ARG A 82 -11.08 5.44 11.17
CA ARG A 82 -12.51 5.43 11.52
C ARG A 82 -12.97 4.09 12.11
N LEU A 83 -12.51 2.96 11.53
CA LEU A 83 -12.82 1.63 12.08
C LEU A 83 -12.25 1.45 13.49
N PHE A 84 -11.01 1.87 13.73
CA PHE A 84 -10.40 1.81 15.06
C PHE A 84 -11.19 2.63 16.06
N ASP A 85 -11.44 3.91 15.77
CA ASP A 85 -12.15 4.79 16.68
C ASP A 85 -13.55 4.24 17.03
N TYR A 86 -14.28 3.70 16.06
CA TYR A 86 -15.57 3.05 16.30
C TYR A 86 -15.46 1.80 17.20
N VAL A 87 -14.55 0.88 16.88
CA VAL A 87 -14.40 -0.38 17.64
C VAL A 87 -13.91 -0.11 19.06
N LEU A 88 -13.02 0.87 19.23
CA LEU A 88 -12.49 1.28 20.54
C LEU A 88 -13.57 1.94 21.39
N ALA A 89 -14.34 2.87 20.81
CA ALA A 89 -15.48 3.49 21.48
C ALA A 89 -16.48 2.44 21.99
N ARG A 90 -16.84 1.47 21.15
CA ARG A 90 -17.76 0.37 21.51
C ARG A 90 -17.25 -0.48 22.66
N ARG A 91 -15.93 -0.59 22.84
CA ARG A 91 -15.28 -1.34 23.91
C ARG A 91 -14.94 -0.49 25.14
N GLY A 92 -15.14 0.82 25.08
CA GLY A 92 -14.69 1.75 26.13
C GLY A 92 -13.17 1.77 26.30
N LEU A 93 -12.42 1.57 25.21
CA LEU A 93 -10.97 1.53 25.20
C LEU A 93 -10.40 2.76 24.48
N ARG A 94 -9.15 3.10 24.81
CA ARG A 94 -8.30 4.02 24.06
C ARG A 94 -6.99 3.33 23.74
N ILE A 95 -6.34 3.71 22.64
CA ILE A 95 -4.99 3.20 22.32
C ILE A 95 -4.06 4.35 21.94
N THR A 96 -2.77 4.11 22.18
CA THR A 96 -1.69 5.01 21.82
C THR A 96 -0.94 4.44 20.63
N ILE A 97 -1.09 5.05 19.46
CA ILE A 97 -0.39 4.67 18.25
C ILE A 97 1.02 5.25 18.30
N VAL A 98 2.03 4.39 18.23
CA VAL A 98 3.44 4.82 18.14
C VAL A 98 4.04 4.29 16.86
N GLY A 99 4.72 5.17 16.11
CA GLY A 99 5.35 4.82 14.86
C GLY A 99 6.60 5.63 14.55
N ALA A 100 7.41 5.11 13.63
CA ALA A 100 8.54 5.81 13.04
C ALA A 100 8.27 6.00 11.54
N THR A 101 8.68 7.13 10.98
CA THR A 101 8.48 7.41 9.56
C THR A 101 9.67 8.09 8.88
N SER A 102 9.82 7.81 7.59
CA SER A 102 10.66 8.55 6.65
C SER A 102 9.87 9.61 5.86
N GLY A 103 8.57 9.80 6.13
CA GLY A 103 7.74 10.83 5.50
C GLY A 103 6.29 10.37 5.27
N ASP A 104 6.02 9.79 4.09
CA ASP A 104 4.65 9.52 3.61
C ASP A 104 3.76 8.71 4.56
N THR A 105 4.31 7.64 5.13
CA THR A 105 3.53 6.74 5.99
C THR A 105 3.07 7.48 7.25
N GLY A 106 3.91 8.36 7.80
CA GLY A 106 3.57 9.14 8.98
C GLY A 106 2.48 10.15 8.69
N SER A 107 2.56 10.86 7.54
CA SER A 107 1.51 11.80 7.12
C SER A 107 0.14 11.11 7.06
N ALA A 108 0.05 9.98 6.35
CA ALA A 108 -1.21 9.27 6.18
C ALA A 108 -1.75 8.65 7.48
N ALA A 109 -0.85 8.20 8.38
CA ALA A 109 -1.24 7.69 9.69
C ALA A 109 -1.75 8.81 10.62
N ILE A 110 -1.09 9.98 10.61
CA ILE A 110 -1.53 11.16 11.35
C ILE A 110 -2.92 11.59 10.90
N GLU A 111 -3.13 11.78 9.60
CA GLU A 111 -4.45 12.18 9.10
C GLU A 111 -5.54 11.15 9.41
N ALA A 112 -5.21 9.85 9.42
CA ALA A 112 -6.16 8.81 9.82
C ALA A 112 -6.58 8.89 11.30
N CYS A 113 -5.66 9.32 12.18
CA CYS A 113 -5.89 9.42 13.63
C CYS A 113 -6.36 10.80 14.07
N ARG A 114 -6.17 11.82 13.23
CA ARG A 114 -6.52 13.21 13.48
C ARG A 114 -7.94 13.36 14.04
N GLY A 115 -8.07 13.99 15.20
CA GLY A 115 -9.36 14.31 15.83
C GLY A 115 -10.17 13.10 16.32
N ARG A 116 -9.58 11.89 16.32
CA ARG A 116 -10.24 10.66 16.76
C ARG A 116 -10.21 10.55 18.27
N SER A 117 -11.38 10.48 18.90
CA SER A 117 -11.49 10.58 20.34
C SER A 117 -10.83 9.42 21.07
N ASN A 118 -10.70 8.22 20.49
CA ASN A 118 -10.13 7.05 21.18
C ASN A 118 -8.70 6.70 20.75
N LEU A 119 -8.04 7.59 20.00
CA LEU A 119 -6.69 7.39 19.48
C LEU A 119 -5.81 8.57 19.87
N ASP A 120 -4.62 8.28 20.37
CA ASP A 120 -3.51 9.23 20.43
C ASP A 120 -2.43 8.74 19.47
N ILE A 121 -1.77 9.63 18.73
CA ILE A 121 -0.69 9.24 17.80
C ILE A 121 0.62 9.98 18.10
N PHE A 122 1.68 9.20 18.26
CA PHE A 122 3.05 9.66 18.46
C PHE A 122 3.90 9.19 17.27
N MET A 123 4.27 10.12 16.40
CA MET A 123 5.05 9.84 15.20
C MET A 123 6.47 10.36 15.34
N LEU A 124 7.43 9.44 15.41
CA LEU A 124 8.86 9.73 15.44
C LEU A 124 9.37 9.90 14.02
N TYR A 125 10.16 10.94 13.78
CA TYR A 125 10.84 11.16 12.50
C TYR A 125 12.22 11.77 12.70
N PRO A 126 13.20 11.43 11.84
CA PRO A 126 14.53 12.00 11.93
C PRO A 126 14.53 13.49 11.58
N ALA A 127 15.00 14.31 12.51
CA ALA A 127 15.08 15.76 12.34
C ALA A 127 15.91 16.13 11.11
N GLY A 128 15.35 16.95 10.22
CA GLY A 128 16.03 17.45 9.02
C GLY A 128 16.22 16.44 7.90
N ARG A 129 15.59 15.26 7.96
CA ARG A 129 15.72 14.21 6.92
C ARG A 129 14.44 13.89 6.14
N LEU A 130 13.35 14.63 6.38
CA LEU A 130 12.12 14.54 5.60
C LEU A 130 12.10 15.63 4.53
N SER A 131 11.37 15.41 3.43
CA SER A 131 11.06 16.52 2.51
C SER A 131 10.20 17.55 3.22
N GLU A 132 10.29 18.81 2.79
CA GLU A 132 9.54 19.89 3.44
C GLU A 132 8.03 19.68 3.34
N VAL A 133 7.54 19.16 2.20
CA VAL A 133 6.13 18.80 1.99
C VAL A 133 5.68 17.74 2.99
N GLN A 134 6.44 16.65 3.13
CA GLN A 134 6.11 15.56 4.07
C GLN A 134 6.16 16.03 5.52
N ARG A 135 7.17 16.84 5.88
CA ARG A 135 7.30 17.40 7.22
C ARG A 135 6.12 18.31 7.55
N MET A 136 5.72 19.17 6.62
CA MET A 136 4.55 20.06 6.81
C MET A 136 3.27 19.24 6.97
N GLN A 137 3.00 18.27 6.09
CA GLN A 137 1.82 17.38 6.19
C GLN A 137 1.70 16.72 7.57
N MET A 138 2.81 16.43 8.24
CA MET A 138 2.79 15.87 9.59
C MET A 138 2.65 16.94 10.68
N THR A 139 3.43 18.01 10.60
CA THR A 139 3.66 18.94 11.73
C THR A 139 2.71 20.15 11.77
N THR A 140 1.91 20.37 10.73
CA THR A 140 0.91 21.44 10.69
C THR A 140 -0.51 20.97 11.06
N VAL A 141 -0.65 19.72 11.50
CA VAL A 141 -1.92 19.18 11.99
C VAL A 141 -2.13 19.67 13.43
N ASP A 142 -3.11 20.55 13.60
CA ASP A 142 -3.46 21.19 14.88
C ASP A 142 -4.58 20.41 15.57
N GLU A 143 -4.26 19.25 16.12
CA GLU A 143 -5.17 18.45 16.97
C GLU A 143 -4.46 18.01 18.26
N GLU A 144 -5.20 18.01 19.37
CA GLU A 144 -4.65 17.66 20.69
C GLU A 144 -4.10 16.23 20.77
N ASN A 145 -4.65 15.30 19.97
CA ASN A 145 -4.29 13.88 19.98
C ASN A 145 -3.14 13.51 19.02
N VAL A 146 -2.52 14.50 18.36
CA VAL A 146 -1.45 14.31 17.38
C VAL A 146 -0.13 14.85 17.93
N HIS A 147 0.87 13.97 18.04
CA HIS A 147 2.17 14.29 18.58
C HIS A 147 3.29 13.91 17.61
N ASN A 148 3.99 14.93 17.14
CA ASN A 148 5.12 14.78 16.22
C ASN A 148 6.44 14.94 16.98
N ILE A 149 7.29 13.91 16.95
CA ILE A 149 8.56 13.88 17.69
C ILE A 149 9.73 13.89 16.70
N ALA A 150 10.40 15.04 16.61
CA ALA A 150 11.64 15.16 15.85
C ALA A 150 12.80 14.55 16.64
N VAL A 151 13.36 13.44 16.14
CA VAL A 151 14.47 12.72 16.76
C VAL A 151 15.78 13.23 16.17
N GLY A 152 16.71 13.64 17.02
CA GLY A 152 18.08 13.97 16.61
C GLY A 152 18.86 12.70 16.25
N GLY A 153 18.68 12.19 15.04
CA GLY A 153 19.27 10.93 14.58
C GLY A 153 18.87 10.55 13.15
N THR A 154 18.95 9.26 12.88
CA THR A 154 18.57 8.60 11.63
C THR A 154 17.15 8.03 11.69
N PHE A 155 16.64 7.53 10.57
CA PHE A 155 15.37 6.79 10.57
C PHE A 155 15.49 5.49 11.38
N ASP A 156 16.64 4.82 11.33
CA ASP A 156 16.90 3.60 12.10
C ASP A 156 16.84 3.86 13.60
N ASP A 157 17.41 4.98 14.07
CA ASP A 157 17.28 5.40 15.47
C ASP A 157 15.81 5.58 15.88
N CYS A 158 14.98 6.15 15.00
CA CYS A 158 13.54 6.26 15.24
C CYS A 158 12.88 4.88 15.35
N GLN A 159 13.23 3.95 14.45
CA GLN A 159 12.70 2.58 14.50
C GLN A 159 13.13 1.85 15.77
N ASP A 160 14.37 2.02 16.20
CA ASP A 160 14.90 1.37 17.40
C ASP A 160 14.26 1.89 18.68
N LEU A 161 13.97 3.18 18.76
CA LEU A 161 13.15 3.75 19.85
C LEU A 161 11.75 3.14 19.88
N VAL A 162 11.09 3.02 18.72
CA VAL A 162 9.76 2.38 18.65
C VAL A 162 9.84 0.91 19.08
N LYS A 163 10.85 0.15 18.62
CA LYS A 163 11.05 -1.24 19.06
C LYS A 163 11.28 -1.35 20.56
N ALA A 164 12.07 -0.45 21.14
CA ALA A 164 12.31 -0.42 22.58
C ALA A 164 11.01 -0.18 23.37
N LEU A 165 10.14 0.73 22.91
CA LEU A 165 8.82 0.95 23.51
C LEU A 165 7.93 -0.30 23.45
N PHE A 166 7.94 -1.05 22.35
CA PHE A 166 7.15 -2.28 22.23
C PHE A 166 7.74 -3.48 22.97
N ALA A 167 9.04 -3.47 23.25
CA ALA A 167 9.72 -4.50 24.06
C ALA A 167 9.43 -4.34 25.56
N ASP A 168 9.08 -3.13 26.00
CA ASP A 168 8.60 -2.87 27.36
C ASP A 168 7.12 -3.26 27.50
N HIS A 169 6.88 -4.48 27.98
CA HIS A 169 5.52 -5.01 28.11
C HIS A 169 4.67 -4.28 29.15
N GLU A 170 5.27 -3.76 30.22
CA GLU A 170 4.55 -3.03 31.28
C GLU A 170 4.06 -1.69 30.72
N LEU A 171 4.97 -0.92 30.09
CA LEU A 171 4.63 0.34 29.44
C LEU A 171 3.62 0.15 28.30
N ARG A 172 3.78 -0.93 27.51
CA ARG A 172 2.88 -1.27 26.40
C ARG A 172 1.46 -1.46 26.89
N ASP A 173 1.28 -2.21 27.98
CA ASP A 173 -0.03 -2.55 28.50
C ASP A 173 -0.64 -1.36 29.28
N GLU A 174 0.18 -0.56 29.99
CA GLU A 174 -0.26 0.67 30.68
C GLU A 174 -0.79 1.73 29.70
N LEU A 175 -0.06 1.99 28.61
CA LEU A 175 -0.40 3.04 27.64
C LEU A 175 -1.29 2.55 26.49
N GLY A 176 -1.61 1.25 26.46
CA GLY A 176 -2.34 0.63 25.34
C GLY A 176 -1.62 0.84 24.01
N LEU A 177 -0.29 0.64 23.98
CA LEU A 177 0.52 0.91 22.80
C LEU A 177 0.10 0.00 21.63
N SER A 178 -0.10 0.61 20.48
CA SER A 178 -0.43 -0.06 19.23
C SER A 178 0.41 0.49 18.08
N ALA A 179 0.63 -0.32 17.04
CA ALA A 179 1.38 0.07 15.87
C ALA A 179 0.46 0.16 14.65
N VAL A 180 0.51 1.29 13.93
CA VAL A 180 -0.05 1.41 12.59
C VAL A 180 1.06 1.16 11.57
N ASN A 181 1.29 -0.11 11.26
CA ASN A 181 2.35 -0.54 10.34
C ASN A 181 1.78 -1.10 9.03
N SER A 182 2.64 -1.45 8.07
CA SER A 182 2.27 -1.98 6.75
C SER A 182 1.68 -3.39 6.78
N ILE A 183 1.74 -4.08 7.91
CA ILE A 183 1.27 -5.46 8.06
C ILE A 183 -0.15 -5.55 8.64
N ASN A 184 -0.80 -4.45 9.03
CA ASN A 184 -2.18 -4.51 9.50
C ASN A 184 -3.10 -5.00 8.37
N TRP A 185 -3.88 -6.08 8.63
CA TRP A 185 -4.78 -6.67 7.64
C TRP A 185 -5.79 -5.66 7.08
N ALA A 186 -6.31 -4.75 7.91
CA ALA A 186 -7.29 -3.76 7.46
C ALA A 186 -6.70 -2.83 6.38
N ARG A 187 -5.37 -2.63 6.35
CA ARG A 187 -4.73 -1.87 5.27
C ARG A 187 -4.76 -2.60 3.94
N VAL A 188 -4.43 -3.89 3.93
CA VAL A 188 -4.51 -4.74 2.73
C VAL A 188 -5.96 -4.85 2.28
N MET A 189 -6.87 -5.15 3.21
CA MET A 189 -8.30 -5.24 2.93
C MET A 189 -8.85 -3.94 2.30
N GLY A 190 -8.56 -2.77 2.86
CA GLY A 190 -9.05 -1.49 2.32
C GLY A 190 -8.52 -1.17 0.91
N GLN A 191 -7.34 -1.67 0.56
CA GLN A 191 -6.73 -1.50 -0.76
C GLN A 191 -7.39 -2.32 -1.86
N THR A 192 -8.13 -3.39 -1.53
CA THR A 192 -8.82 -4.22 -2.53
C THR A 192 -9.87 -3.45 -3.34
N ALA A 193 -10.48 -2.41 -2.75
CA ALA A 193 -11.60 -1.68 -3.32
C ALA A 193 -11.28 -0.99 -4.66
N TYR A 194 -10.10 -0.35 -4.78
CA TYR A 194 -9.76 0.36 -6.02
C TYR A 194 -9.42 -0.57 -7.18
N TYR A 195 -9.03 -1.83 -6.93
CA TYR A 195 -8.87 -2.83 -7.98
C TYR A 195 -10.23 -3.19 -8.60
N PHE A 196 -11.23 -3.45 -7.75
CA PHE A 196 -12.61 -3.68 -8.20
C PHE A 196 -13.18 -2.45 -8.91
N ALA A 197 -13.01 -1.26 -8.34
CA ALA A 197 -13.52 -0.02 -8.93
C ALA A 197 -12.93 0.23 -10.32
N ALA A 198 -11.61 0.10 -10.47
CA ALA A 198 -10.92 0.31 -11.74
C ALA A 198 -11.35 -0.73 -12.80
N ALA A 199 -11.29 -2.02 -12.46
CA ALA A 199 -11.62 -3.08 -13.40
C ALA A 199 -13.10 -3.08 -13.79
N ALA A 200 -14.03 -2.83 -12.85
CA ALA A 200 -15.46 -2.75 -13.16
C ALA A 200 -15.77 -1.61 -14.13
N ARG A 201 -15.18 -0.42 -13.91
CA ARG A 201 -15.35 0.75 -14.81
C ARG A 201 -14.78 0.50 -16.20
N LEU A 202 -13.78 -0.38 -16.33
CA LEU A 202 -13.19 -0.70 -17.62
C LEU A 202 -13.87 -1.87 -18.32
N GLY A 203 -14.70 -2.68 -17.66
CA GLY A 203 -15.47 -3.76 -18.33
C GLY A 203 -15.44 -5.12 -17.64
N ALA A 204 -14.87 -5.24 -16.44
CA ALA A 204 -15.01 -6.47 -15.67
C ALA A 204 -16.50 -6.76 -15.36
N PRO A 205 -16.94 -8.03 -15.37
CA PRO A 205 -16.12 -9.24 -15.44
C PRO A 205 -15.88 -9.78 -16.87
N ASP A 206 -16.31 -9.07 -17.92
CA ASP A 206 -16.21 -9.58 -19.30
C ASP A 206 -14.79 -9.48 -19.87
N GLU A 207 -13.98 -8.60 -19.30
CA GLU A 207 -12.57 -8.42 -19.66
C GLU A 207 -11.66 -8.68 -18.46
N ALA A 208 -10.48 -9.23 -18.73
CA ALA A 208 -9.39 -9.37 -17.78
C ALA A 208 -8.39 -8.23 -17.95
N PHE A 209 -7.71 -7.88 -16.86
CA PHE A 209 -6.77 -6.76 -16.84
C PHE A 209 -5.42 -7.18 -16.27
N THR A 210 -4.38 -6.50 -16.73
CA THR A 210 -3.05 -6.60 -16.14
C THR A 210 -2.80 -5.40 -15.24
N PHE A 211 -2.60 -5.64 -13.95
CA PHE A 211 -2.31 -4.58 -12.98
C PHE A 211 -0.81 -4.44 -12.80
N VAL A 212 -0.29 -3.21 -12.87
CA VAL A 212 1.12 -2.91 -12.67
C VAL A 212 1.28 -2.05 -11.44
N VAL A 213 1.99 -2.59 -10.44
CA VAL A 213 2.03 -2.01 -9.09
C VAL A 213 3.46 -1.63 -8.73
N PRO A 214 3.78 -0.33 -8.59
CA PRO A 214 5.00 0.13 -7.92
C PRO A 214 5.04 -0.44 -6.50
N THR A 215 6.02 -1.29 -6.22
CA THR A 215 5.99 -2.16 -5.05
C THR A 215 7.24 -2.03 -4.19
N GLY A 216 7.02 -1.66 -2.93
CA GLY A 216 7.97 -1.89 -1.84
C GLY A 216 7.52 -3.07 -0.97
N ASN A 217 6.80 -2.79 0.13
CA ASN A 217 6.37 -3.79 1.12
C ASN A 217 5.29 -4.81 0.69
N PHE A 218 5.01 -4.96 -0.61
CA PHE A 218 4.09 -5.96 -1.20
C PHE A 218 2.60 -5.88 -0.82
N GLY A 219 2.18 -5.02 0.12
CA GLY A 219 0.79 -4.96 0.58
C GLY A 219 -0.19 -4.54 -0.52
N ASN A 220 0.21 -3.60 -1.38
CA ASN A 220 -0.65 -3.11 -2.46
C ASN A 220 -0.92 -4.20 -3.50
N VAL A 221 0.12 -4.84 -4.04
CA VAL A 221 -0.03 -5.93 -5.00
C VAL A 221 -0.66 -7.18 -4.39
N TYR A 222 -0.42 -7.45 -3.10
CA TYR A 222 -1.14 -8.51 -2.38
C TYR A 222 -2.64 -8.20 -2.27
N SER A 223 -3.05 -6.93 -2.21
CA SER A 223 -4.47 -6.56 -2.27
C SER A 223 -5.08 -6.82 -3.65
N ALA A 224 -4.30 -6.69 -4.73
CA ALA A 224 -4.69 -7.13 -6.06
C ALA A 224 -4.89 -8.66 -6.11
N TYR A 225 -3.97 -9.40 -5.47
CA TYR A 225 -4.09 -10.85 -5.32
C TYR A 225 -5.34 -11.24 -4.54
N VAL A 226 -5.65 -10.56 -3.44
CA VAL A 226 -6.91 -10.77 -2.70
C VAL A 226 -8.11 -10.51 -3.62
N ALA A 227 -8.11 -9.42 -4.41
CA ALA A 227 -9.18 -9.15 -5.37
C ALA A 227 -9.31 -10.25 -6.44
N HIS A 228 -8.18 -10.79 -6.94
CA HIS A 228 -8.16 -11.94 -7.84
C HIS A 228 -8.80 -13.17 -7.18
N ARG A 229 -8.42 -13.48 -5.94
CA ARG A 229 -8.98 -14.60 -5.15
C ARG A 229 -10.46 -14.41 -4.83
N MET A 230 -10.96 -13.18 -4.82
CA MET A 230 -12.38 -12.83 -4.71
C MET A 230 -13.14 -12.93 -6.05
N GLY A 231 -12.46 -13.27 -7.15
CA GLY A 231 -13.08 -13.49 -8.47
C GLY A 231 -12.92 -12.35 -9.46
N LEU A 232 -12.12 -11.32 -9.17
CA LEU A 232 -11.81 -10.28 -10.14
C LEU A 232 -10.94 -10.86 -11.28
N PRO A 233 -11.34 -10.71 -12.56
CA PRO A 233 -10.57 -11.24 -13.69
C PRO A 233 -9.28 -10.43 -13.86
N ILE A 234 -8.17 -11.04 -13.43
CA ILE A 234 -6.82 -10.49 -13.53
C ILE A 234 -6.00 -11.45 -14.38
N SER A 235 -5.37 -10.93 -15.42
CA SER A 235 -4.48 -11.69 -16.31
C SER A 235 -3.09 -11.82 -15.68
N LYS A 236 -2.48 -10.68 -15.32
CA LYS A 236 -1.19 -10.60 -14.64
C LYS A 236 -1.16 -9.54 -13.55
N LEU A 237 -0.32 -9.78 -12.54
CA LEU A 237 0.09 -8.83 -11.51
C LEU A 237 1.59 -8.54 -11.69
N VAL A 238 1.89 -7.38 -12.27
CA VAL A 238 3.27 -6.94 -12.49
C VAL A 238 3.76 -6.18 -11.26
N VAL A 239 4.83 -6.69 -10.66
CA VAL A 239 5.53 -6.13 -9.51
C VAL A 239 6.66 -5.24 -10.04
N ALA A 240 6.45 -3.92 -9.97
CA ALA A 240 7.41 -2.94 -10.44
C ALA A 240 8.33 -2.52 -9.28
N SER A 241 9.62 -2.84 -9.39
CA SER A 241 10.67 -2.47 -8.44
C SER A 241 11.57 -1.39 -9.01
N ASN A 242 12.12 -0.56 -8.13
CA ASN A 242 13.22 0.33 -8.48
C ASN A 242 14.57 -0.45 -8.42
N ARG A 243 15.69 0.23 -8.25
CA ARG A 243 17.01 -0.43 -8.07
C ARG A 243 17.07 -1.43 -6.91
N ASN A 244 16.24 -1.28 -5.88
CA ASN A 244 16.07 -2.22 -4.78
C ASN A 244 15.13 -3.35 -5.24
N ASP A 245 15.71 -4.36 -5.86
CA ASP A 245 15.04 -5.22 -6.82
C ASP A 245 14.79 -6.65 -6.34
N ILE A 246 14.81 -6.89 -5.02
CA ILE A 246 14.65 -8.24 -4.46
C ILE A 246 13.38 -8.96 -4.97
N LEU A 247 12.28 -8.22 -5.15
CA LEU A 247 11.05 -8.78 -5.70
C LEU A 247 11.14 -9.03 -7.21
N TYR A 248 11.83 -8.17 -7.95
CA TYR A 248 12.12 -8.42 -9.37
C TYR A 248 12.95 -9.70 -9.52
N ARG A 249 14.07 -9.84 -8.80
CA ARG A 249 14.92 -11.05 -8.84
C ARG A 249 14.14 -12.30 -8.45
N PHE A 250 13.22 -12.20 -7.48
CA PHE A 250 12.36 -13.32 -7.13
C PHE A 250 11.41 -13.71 -8.28
N PHE A 251 10.65 -12.76 -8.83
CA PHE A 251 9.64 -13.05 -9.86
C PHE A 251 10.21 -13.25 -11.26
N ALA A 252 11.46 -12.86 -11.52
CA ALA A 252 12.13 -13.04 -12.81
C ALA A 252 13.11 -14.22 -12.80
N GLU A 253 13.81 -14.45 -11.68
CA GLU A 253 15.00 -15.32 -11.62
C GLU A 253 14.92 -16.36 -10.49
N ALA A 254 13.83 -16.38 -9.71
CA ALA A 254 13.65 -17.20 -8.51
C ALA A 254 14.73 -16.97 -7.42
N ASP A 255 15.36 -15.80 -7.42
CA ASP A 255 16.34 -15.39 -6.41
C ASP A 255 15.72 -14.37 -5.46
N MET A 256 15.60 -14.74 -4.19
CA MET A 256 15.22 -13.82 -3.11
C MET A 256 16.30 -13.78 -2.05
N SER A 257 17.41 -13.12 -2.40
CA SER A 257 18.52 -12.83 -1.49
C SER A 257 18.56 -11.35 -1.09
N ILE A 258 18.88 -11.06 0.16
CA ILE A 258 18.97 -9.70 0.71
C ILE A 258 20.24 -9.04 0.17
N ALA A 259 20.10 -7.85 -0.40
CA ALA A 259 21.21 -6.97 -0.75
C ALA A 259 21.23 -5.72 0.14
N GLU A 260 22.20 -4.83 -0.06
CA GLU A 260 22.18 -3.51 0.57
C GLU A 260 21.03 -2.65 0.02
N VAL A 261 20.46 -1.79 0.86
CA VAL A 261 19.46 -0.82 0.42
C VAL A 261 20.19 0.36 -0.22
N GLU A 262 19.88 0.65 -1.48
CA GLU A 262 20.43 1.79 -2.21
C GLU A 262 19.39 2.91 -2.32
N PRO A 263 19.72 4.16 -1.98
CA PRO A 263 18.82 5.29 -2.21
C PRO A 263 18.44 5.43 -3.69
N SER A 264 17.17 5.69 -3.97
CA SER A 264 16.65 5.94 -5.31
C SER A 264 15.78 7.20 -5.40
N LEU A 265 15.29 7.53 -6.60
CA LEU A 265 14.28 8.57 -6.79
C LEU A 265 12.90 8.19 -6.23
N SER A 266 12.67 6.92 -5.90
CA SER A 266 11.39 6.41 -5.38
C SER A 266 11.55 5.81 -3.97
N PRO A 267 11.89 6.64 -2.95
CA PRO A 267 12.38 6.17 -1.64
C PRO A 267 11.39 5.31 -0.86
N SER A 268 10.09 5.46 -1.11
CA SER A 268 9.03 4.64 -0.48
C SER A 268 9.02 3.18 -0.96
N MET A 269 9.86 2.84 -1.95
CA MET A 269 10.09 1.50 -2.49
C MET A 269 11.48 0.94 -2.15
N ASP A 270 12.36 1.72 -1.51
CA ASP A 270 13.73 1.32 -1.17
C ASP A 270 13.74 0.33 0.01
N ILE A 271 13.45 -0.94 -0.29
CA ILE A 271 13.32 -2.01 0.71
C ILE A 271 13.94 -3.32 0.21
N GLN A 272 14.52 -4.09 1.13
CA GLN A 272 15.12 -5.40 0.84
C GLN A 272 14.39 -6.56 1.52
N VAL A 273 13.49 -6.30 2.46
CA VAL A 273 12.61 -7.32 3.04
C VAL A 273 11.17 -6.83 2.95
N SER A 274 10.39 -7.51 2.11
CA SER A 274 9.03 -7.08 1.82
C SER A 274 8.02 -7.67 2.80
N SER A 275 7.54 -6.84 3.74
CA SER A 275 6.80 -7.32 4.91
C SER A 275 5.51 -8.09 4.61
N ASN A 276 4.86 -7.86 3.47
CA ASN A 276 3.62 -8.57 3.09
C ASN A 276 3.88 -9.76 2.17
N PHE A 277 5.11 -10.00 1.71
CA PHE A 277 5.42 -11.16 0.86
C PHE A 277 5.18 -12.48 1.60
N GLU A 278 5.40 -12.50 2.92
CA GLU A 278 5.09 -13.62 3.81
C GLU A 278 3.63 -14.08 3.68
N ARG A 279 2.68 -13.18 3.38
CA ARG A 279 1.27 -13.53 3.16
C ARG A 279 1.07 -14.35 1.89
N LEU A 280 1.76 -13.97 0.82
CA LEU A 280 1.73 -14.73 -0.43
C LEU A 280 2.40 -16.09 -0.22
N MET A 281 3.53 -16.14 0.47
CA MET A 281 4.17 -17.41 0.84
C MET A 281 3.21 -18.32 1.60
N PHE A 282 2.46 -17.78 2.57
CA PHE A 282 1.45 -18.56 3.29
C PHE A 282 0.38 -19.15 2.37
N ASP A 283 -0.14 -18.38 1.40
CA ASP A 283 -1.12 -18.92 0.44
C ASP A 283 -0.51 -19.97 -0.51
N LEU A 284 0.74 -19.78 -0.96
CA LEU A 284 1.43 -20.70 -1.88
C LEU A 284 1.89 -21.99 -1.19
N MET A 285 2.32 -21.90 0.07
CA MET A 285 2.77 -23.04 0.88
C MET A 285 1.60 -23.81 1.53
N GLY A 286 0.42 -23.80 0.89
CA GLY A 286 -0.75 -24.54 1.36
C GLY A 286 -1.28 -24.09 2.73
N ARG A 287 -1.00 -22.85 3.14
CA ARG A 287 -1.39 -22.28 4.44
C ARG A 287 -0.78 -23.00 5.64
N ASP A 288 0.42 -23.56 5.46
CA ASP A 288 1.22 -24.11 6.55
C ASP A 288 2.03 -23.01 7.25
N GLY A 289 1.55 -22.58 8.41
CA GLY A 289 2.21 -21.53 9.21
C GLY A 289 3.58 -21.95 9.74
N ALA A 290 3.78 -23.23 10.06
CA ALA A 290 5.06 -23.70 10.59
C ALA A 290 6.14 -23.75 9.50
N ALA A 291 5.75 -24.10 8.28
CA ALA A 291 6.63 -24.06 7.12
C ALA A 291 7.05 -22.61 6.78
N VAL A 292 6.10 -21.67 6.78
CA VAL A 292 6.39 -20.24 6.56
C VAL A 292 7.30 -19.69 7.65
N GLU A 293 7.02 -19.95 8.93
CA GLU A 293 7.86 -19.50 10.04
C GLU A 293 9.30 -20.00 9.89
N THR A 294 9.47 -21.28 9.55
CA THR A 294 10.78 -21.87 9.32
C THR A 294 11.50 -21.19 8.15
N ALA A 295 10.83 -21.01 7.02
CA ALA A 295 11.39 -20.35 5.85
C ALA A 295 11.81 -18.90 6.15
N MET A 296 10.96 -18.13 6.85
CA MET A 296 11.24 -16.74 7.22
C MET A 296 12.38 -16.62 8.23
N ARG A 297 12.49 -17.55 9.19
CA ARG A 297 13.62 -17.58 10.13
C ARG A 297 14.94 -17.87 9.40
N THR A 298 14.95 -18.85 8.50
CA THR A 298 16.12 -19.16 7.66
C THR A 298 16.48 -17.97 6.78
N PHE A 299 15.51 -17.34 6.12
CA PHE A 299 15.74 -16.16 5.28
C PHE A 299 16.41 -15.01 6.04
N ARG A 300 15.95 -14.72 7.26
CA ARG A 300 16.53 -13.66 8.11
C ARG A 300 17.96 -13.98 8.57
N ASN A 301 18.28 -15.26 8.79
CA ASN A 301 19.61 -15.67 9.25
C ASN A 301 20.62 -15.78 8.11
N ASP A 302 20.19 -16.38 6.99
CA ASP A 302 21.08 -16.75 5.90
C ASP A 302 21.10 -15.69 4.79
N GLY A 303 20.15 -14.75 4.82
CA GLY A 303 19.99 -13.70 3.81
C GLY A 303 19.40 -14.21 2.49
N VAL A 304 19.03 -15.48 2.38
CA VAL A 304 18.47 -16.09 1.16
C VAL A 304 17.22 -16.91 1.51
N LEU A 305 16.12 -16.71 0.76
CA LEU A 305 14.88 -17.42 1.01
C LEU A 305 15.03 -18.90 0.60
N PRO A 306 14.88 -19.86 1.53
CA PRO A 306 14.89 -21.27 1.15
C PRO A 306 13.66 -21.62 0.31
N GLY A 307 13.86 -22.45 -0.72
CA GLY A 307 12.78 -22.92 -1.59
C GLY A 307 12.23 -21.87 -2.56
N ALA A 308 12.96 -20.76 -2.78
CA ALA A 308 12.54 -19.69 -3.68
C ALA A 308 12.13 -20.17 -5.08
N THR A 309 12.81 -21.18 -5.65
CA THR A 309 12.44 -21.81 -6.93
C THR A 309 11.01 -22.37 -6.93
N GLN A 310 10.63 -23.14 -5.93
CA GLN A 310 9.28 -23.72 -5.87
C GLN A 310 8.21 -22.63 -5.69
N ILE A 311 8.46 -21.67 -4.79
CA ILE A 311 7.53 -20.55 -4.55
C ILE A 311 7.39 -19.68 -5.81
N HIS A 312 8.48 -19.50 -6.56
CA HIS A 312 8.46 -18.81 -7.85
C HIS A 312 7.60 -19.56 -8.87
N GLU A 313 7.84 -20.86 -9.07
CA GLU A 313 7.06 -21.71 -9.99
C GLU A 313 5.56 -21.68 -9.65
N ASP A 314 5.22 -21.69 -8.36
CA ASP A 314 3.83 -21.64 -7.89
C ASP A 314 3.18 -20.25 -8.04
N SER A 315 3.95 -19.19 -8.33
CA SER A 315 3.44 -17.82 -8.43
C SER A 315 3.51 -17.21 -9.84
N CYS A 316 4.38 -17.71 -10.71
CA CYS A 316 4.66 -17.13 -12.03
C CYS A 316 3.48 -17.18 -13.01
N TYR A 317 2.45 -18.02 -12.74
CA TYR A 317 1.22 -18.02 -13.52
C TYR A 317 0.50 -16.67 -13.46
N LEU A 318 0.56 -15.97 -12.32
CA LEU A 318 -0.12 -14.70 -12.09
C LEU A 318 0.85 -13.51 -11.93
N PHE A 319 1.99 -13.71 -11.29
CA PHE A 319 2.92 -12.64 -10.99
C PHE A 319 4.06 -12.56 -12.01
N GLU A 320 4.53 -11.34 -12.28
CA GLU A 320 5.72 -11.05 -13.07
C GLU A 320 6.48 -9.88 -12.42
N GLY A 321 7.81 -9.92 -12.44
CA GLY A 321 8.65 -8.85 -11.89
C GLY A 321 9.25 -7.98 -12.99
N GLN A 322 9.33 -6.66 -12.76
CA GLN A 322 10.06 -5.73 -13.62
C GLN A 322 10.88 -4.74 -12.78
N ARG A 323 12.07 -4.38 -13.27
CA ARG A 323 12.98 -3.42 -12.63
C ARG A 323 13.15 -2.18 -13.50
N ILE A 324 13.06 -1.01 -12.88
CA ILE A 324 13.30 0.29 -13.51
C ILE A 324 14.31 1.06 -12.67
N ASP A 325 15.43 1.46 -13.26
CA ASP A 325 16.41 2.30 -12.57
C ASP A 325 16.05 3.80 -12.63
N ASP A 326 16.87 4.66 -12.01
CA ASP A 326 16.56 6.10 -11.91
C ASP A 326 16.65 6.81 -13.28
N ASP A 327 17.57 6.41 -14.15
CA ASP A 327 17.69 6.99 -15.49
C ASP A 327 16.45 6.64 -16.33
N GLU A 328 16.02 5.37 -16.27
CA GLU A 328 14.78 4.93 -16.91
C GLU A 328 13.55 5.61 -16.30
N THR A 329 13.53 5.82 -14.98
CA THR A 329 12.44 6.52 -14.28
C THR A 329 12.30 7.96 -14.80
N LEU A 330 13.41 8.70 -14.90
CA LEU A 330 13.43 10.06 -15.44
C LEU A 330 13.01 10.11 -16.90
N ALA A 331 13.46 9.14 -17.71
CA ALA A 331 13.07 9.03 -19.11
C ALA A 331 11.55 8.80 -19.26
N VAL A 332 10.96 7.97 -18.41
CA VAL A 332 9.50 7.73 -18.39
C VAL A 332 8.73 8.99 -17.99
N ILE A 333 9.17 9.71 -16.95
CA ILE A 333 8.53 10.99 -16.54
C ILE A 333 8.53 11.97 -17.72
N HIS A 334 9.69 12.16 -18.35
CA HIS A 334 9.85 13.07 -19.48
C HIS A 334 8.96 12.68 -20.67
N ASP A 335 8.97 11.40 -21.05
CA ASP A 335 8.22 10.89 -22.19
C ASP A 335 6.69 10.98 -21.99
N VAL A 336 6.18 10.57 -20.83
CA VAL A 336 4.75 10.66 -20.51
C VAL A 336 4.30 12.12 -20.52
N TYR A 337 5.06 13.04 -19.91
CA TYR A 337 4.74 14.45 -19.91
C TYR A 337 4.74 15.04 -21.32
N THR A 338 5.75 14.72 -22.13
CA THR A 338 5.87 15.23 -23.51
C THR A 338 4.70 14.77 -24.39
N ASN A 339 4.28 13.51 -24.26
CA ASN A 339 3.26 12.93 -25.13
C ASN A 339 1.81 13.16 -24.66
N THR A 340 1.60 13.34 -23.35
CA THR A 340 0.24 13.38 -22.76
C THR A 340 -0.05 14.64 -21.94
N GLY A 341 0.98 15.41 -21.55
CA GLY A 341 0.87 16.51 -20.59
C GLY A 341 0.70 16.07 -19.14
N ILE A 342 0.62 14.76 -18.86
CA ILE A 342 0.51 14.21 -17.51
C ILE A 342 1.90 14.14 -16.87
N LEU A 343 2.05 14.74 -15.69
CA LEU A 343 3.27 14.65 -14.89
C LEU A 343 3.15 13.47 -13.92
N LEU A 344 4.16 12.61 -13.87
CA LEU A 344 4.24 11.48 -12.95
C LEU A 344 5.19 11.79 -11.80
N ASP A 345 4.90 11.25 -10.62
CA ASP A 345 5.91 11.09 -9.57
C ASP A 345 6.87 9.93 -9.93
N PRO A 346 8.04 9.82 -9.28
CA PRO A 346 9.00 8.76 -9.57
C PRO A 346 8.44 7.35 -9.38
N HIS A 347 7.59 7.11 -8.38
CA HIS A 347 7.02 5.80 -8.10
C HIS A 347 6.06 5.34 -9.20
N SER A 348 5.18 6.22 -9.65
CA SER A 348 4.25 5.95 -10.74
C SER A 348 4.99 5.78 -12.07
N ALA A 349 6.07 6.53 -12.27
CA ALA A 349 6.95 6.35 -13.42
C ALA A 349 7.65 4.98 -13.44
N VAL A 350 8.08 4.45 -12.29
CA VAL A 350 8.54 3.06 -12.18
C VAL A 350 7.44 2.08 -12.62
N GLY A 351 6.18 2.32 -12.23
CA GLY A 351 5.03 1.52 -12.68
C GLY A 351 4.82 1.57 -14.20
N VAL A 352 4.87 2.76 -14.79
CA VAL A 352 4.70 2.93 -16.25
C VAL A 352 5.89 2.32 -17.02
N GLY A 353 7.11 2.50 -16.53
CA GLY A 353 8.30 1.86 -17.09
C GLY A 353 8.20 0.33 -17.08
N ALA A 354 7.79 -0.24 -15.94
CA ALA A 354 7.56 -1.67 -15.81
C ALA A 354 6.49 -2.17 -16.77
N ALA A 355 5.38 -1.44 -16.91
CA ALA A 355 4.34 -1.76 -17.88
C ALA A 355 4.94 -1.85 -19.30
N ARG A 356 5.75 -0.86 -19.71
CA ARG A 356 6.40 -0.84 -21.04
C ARG A 356 7.35 -2.01 -21.29
N LYS A 357 8.02 -2.54 -20.24
CA LYS A 357 8.92 -3.69 -20.33
C LYS A 357 8.20 -5.05 -20.32
N THR A 358 7.06 -5.15 -19.66
CA THR A 358 6.26 -6.38 -19.64
C THR A 358 5.73 -6.69 -21.05
N ALA A 359 5.73 -7.98 -21.43
CA ALA A 359 5.18 -8.42 -22.71
C ALA A 359 3.67 -8.17 -22.80
N ARG A 360 3.16 -7.79 -23.97
CA ARG A 360 1.72 -7.59 -24.19
C ARG A 360 1.03 -8.96 -24.20
N ASP A 361 -0.04 -9.10 -23.43
CA ASP A 361 -0.87 -10.30 -23.33
C ASP A 361 -2.28 -10.10 -23.95
N GLY A 362 -2.49 -8.98 -24.65
CA GLY A 362 -3.77 -8.59 -25.21
C GLY A 362 -4.75 -7.98 -24.20
N CYS A 363 -4.38 -7.93 -22.91
CA CYS A 363 -5.20 -7.29 -21.87
C CYS A 363 -4.79 -5.83 -21.70
N ARG A 364 -5.77 -4.97 -21.39
CA ARG A 364 -5.50 -3.58 -20.99
C ARG A 364 -4.74 -3.56 -19.67
N ARG A 365 -3.86 -2.58 -19.53
CA ARG A 365 -2.99 -2.40 -18.37
C ARG A 365 -3.48 -1.27 -17.49
N ILE A 366 -3.49 -1.53 -16.18
CA ILE A 366 -3.85 -0.54 -15.16
C ILE A 366 -2.62 -0.35 -14.27
N VAL A 367 -1.93 0.76 -14.44
CA VAL A 367 -0.77 1.15 -13.65
C VAL A 367 -1.23 1.98 -12.46
N LEU A 368 -0.82 1.61 -11.26
CA LEU A 368 -1.17 2.35 -10.05
C LEU A 368 -0.29 3.58 -9.92
N ALA A 369 -0.89 4.76 -9.96
CA ALA A 369 -0.19 6.00 -9.70
C ALA A 369 -0.28 6.34 -8.20
N THR A 370 0.83 6.14 -7.48
CA THR A 370 0.81 5.93 -6.01
C THR A 370 1.03 7.19 -5.17
N ALA A 371 1.53 8.26 -5.75
CA ALA A 371 1.59 9.57 -5.13
C ALA A 371 1.49 10.68 -6.18
N HIS A 372 1.11 11.86 -5.71
CA HIS A 372 1.05 13.05 -6.54
C HIS A 372 2.47 13.58 -6.81
N PRO A 373 2.79 14.10 -8.01
CA PRO A 373 4.13 14.62 -8.32
C PRO A 373 4.66 15.65 -7.31
N ALA A 374 3.80 16.50 -6.76
CA ALA A 374 4.17 17.49 -5.74
C ALA A 374 4.75 16.90 -4.44
N LYS A 375 4.59 15.58 -4.19
CA LYS A 375 5.23 14.92 -3.04
C LYS A 375 6.74 14.73 -3.24
N PHE A 376 7.18 14.66 -4.49
CA PHE A 376 8.55 14.39 -4.91
C PHE A 376 8.96 15.42 -5.98
N PRO A 377 9.12 16.70 -5.60
CA PRO A 377 9.32 17.81 -6.52
C PRO A 377 10.68 17.84 -7.22
#